data_AF-A0A6H1ZTH7-F1
#
_entry.id   AF-A0A6H1ZTH7-F1
#
_cell.length_a   1.000
_cell.length_b   1.000
_cell.length_c   1.000
_cell.angle_alpha   90.00
_cell.angle_beta   90.00
_cell.angle_gamma   90.00
#
_symmetry.space_group_name_H-M   'P 1'
#
loop_
_entity.id
_entity.type
_entity.pdbx_description
1 polymer ?
#
loop_
_entity_poly.entity_id
_entity_poly.type
_entity_poly.pdbx_seq_one_letter_code
_entity_poly.pdbx_strand_id
1 'polypeptide(L)' 'MYDYNDIVGQGNIVNVVTSNGKEYKSIVYTETQYPNGKAMLIFSRANGIIIRINPSYIESIEDAIVQAN' A
#
# COMPACT_ATOMS: atom_id res chain seq x y z
N MET A 1 15.85 -6.71 10.60
CA MET A 1 15.36 -6.21 9.29
C MET A 1 13.91 -6.64 9.21
N TYR A 2 12.97 -5.69 9.20
CA TYR A 2 11.58 -6.03 8.89
C TYR A 2 11.48 -6.12 7.37
N ASP A 3 11.24 -7.32 6.86
CA ASP A 3 10.95 -7.52 5.45
C ASP A 3 9.62 -6.82 5.18
N TYR A 4 9.61 -5.81 4.32
CA TYR A 4 8.40 -5.08 3.96
C TYR A 4 7.30 -6.02 3.40
N ASN A 5 7.73 -7.18 2.87
CA ASN A 5 6.87 -8.27 2.42
C ASN A 5 6.09 -8.97 3.54
N ASP A 6 6.55 -8.94 4.80
CA ASP A 6 5.84 -9.55 5.95
C ASP A 6 4.73 -8.63 6.49
N ILE A 7 4.86 -7.32 6.30
CA ILE A 7 3.87 -6.33 6.79
C ILE A 7 2.70 -6.23 5.81
N VAL A 8 2.99 -6.35 4.51
CA VAL A 8 1.99 -6.17 3.46
C VAL A 8 1.81 -7.47 2.70
N GLY A 9 1.21 -8.45 3.36
CA GLY A 9 0.72 -9.66 2.72
C GLY A 9 -0.21 -9.27 1.56
N GLN A 10 -0.04 -9.95 0.43
CA GLN A 10 -0.91 -9.77 -0.74
C GLN A 10 -2.37 -9.94 -0.31
N GLY A 11 -3.22 -8.92 -0.51
CA GLY A 11 -4.61 -8.94 -0.04
C GLY A 11 -4.88 -8.23 1.29
N ASN A 12 -3.88 -7.70 1.99
CA ASN A 12 -4.09 -6.89 3.20
C ASN A 12 -4.71 -5.53 2.83
N ILE A 13 -5.78 -5.17 3.55
CA ILE A 13 -6.36 -3.82 3.49
C ILE A 13 -5.49 -2.93 4.38
N VAL A 14 -4.94 -1.87 3.81
CA VAL A 14 -4.06 -0.92 4.49
C VAL A 14 -4.53 0.52 4.29
N ASN A 15 -4.05 1.39 5.18
CA ASN A 15 -4.07 2.83 5.02
C ASN A 15 -2.63 3.29 4.73
N VAL A 16 -2.45 4.15 3.73
CA VAL A 16 -1.14 4.69 3.34
C VAL A 16 -1.17 6.21 3.42
N VAL A 17 -0.19 6.79 4.10
CA VAL A 17 0.07 8.23 4.11
C VAL A 17 1.36 8.50 3.35
N THR A 18 1.32 9.41 2.37
CA THR A 18 2.51 9.82 1.63
C THR A 18 3.08 11.12 2.16
N SER A 19 4.38 11.34 1.98
CA SER A 19 5.16 12.47 2.50
C SER A 19 4.69 13.87 2.07
N ASN A 20 3.79 13.95 1.09
CA ASN A 20 3.11 15.19 0.69
C ASN A 20 1.75 15.38 1.41
N GLY A 21 1.46 14.58 2.43
CA GLY A 21 0.21 14.60 3.20
C GLY A 21 -0.98 13.89 2.54
N LYS A 22 -0.80 13.21 1.40
CA LYS A 22 -1.91 12.49 0.75
C LYS A 22 -2.19 11.15 1.45
N GLU A 23 -3.45 10.96 1.82
CA GLU A 23 -3.93 9.74 2.47
C GLU A 23 -4.70 8.85 1.48
N TYR A 24 -4.40 7.55 1.51
CA TYR A 24 -5.17 6.51 0.83
C TYR A 24 -5.67 5.51 1.86
N LYS A 25 -6.98 5.54 2.14
CA LYS A 25 -7.61 4.67 3.13
C LYS A 25 -8.23 3.44 2.49
N SER A 26 -8.21 2.33 3.22
CA SER A 26 -8.86 1.06 2.88
C SER A 26 -8.50 0.56 1.48
N ILE A 27 -7.19 0.52 1.18
CA ILE A 27 -6.66 0.05 -0.09
C ILE A 27 -5.99 -1.30 0.07
N VAL A 28 -6.14 -2.17 -0.91
CA VAL A 28 -5.61 -3.53 -0.86
C VAL A 28 -4.26 -3.57 -1.55
N TYR A 29 -3.20 -3.97 -0.85
CA TYR A 29 -1.93 -4.22 -1.51
C TYR A 29 -2.03 -5.42 -2.44
N THR A 30 -1.58 -5.22 -3.67
CA THR A 30 -1.72 -6.20 -4.75
C THR A 30 -0.37 -6.79 -5.13
N GLU A 31 0.65 -5.97 -5.35
CA GLU A 31 1.98 -6.45 -5.74
C GLU A 31 3.01 -5.31 -5.70
N THR A 32 4.29 -5.66 -5.85
CA THR A 32 5.37 -4.71 -6.16
C THR A 32 5.84 -4.93 -7.58
N GLN A 33 5.86 -3.88 -8.38
CA GLN A 33 6.43 -3.86 -9.72
C GLN A 33 7.79 -3.14 -9.72
N TYR A 34 8.64 -3.45 -10.69
CA TYR A 34 9.97 -2.85 -10.84
C TYR A 34 10.17 -2.12 -12.18
N PRO A 35 9.35 -1.11 -12.51
CA PRO A 35 9.56 -0.32 -13.72
C PRO A 35 10.95 0.34 -13.69
N ASN A 36 11.78 0.04 -14.69
CA ASN A 36 13.16 0.53 -14.78
C ASN A 36 14.01 0.22 -13.53
N GLY A 37 13.77 -0.94 -12.90
CA GLY A 37 14.52 -1.39 -11.71
C GLY A 37 14.18 -0.66 -10.41
N LYS A 38 13.17 0.23 -10.41
CA LYS A 38 12.72 0.95 -9.21
C LYS A 38 11.44 0.32 -8.67
N ALA A 39 11.41 0.01 -7.38
CA ALA A 39 10.22 -0.53 -6.73
C ALA A 39 9.04 0.44 -6.84
N MET A 40 7.88 -0.09 -7.18
CA MET A 40 6.60 0.62 -7.27
C MET A 40 5.53 -0.28 -6.65
N LEU A 41 4.91 0.20 -5.58
CA LEU A 41 3.85 -0.55 -4.92
C LEU A 41 2.53 -0.35 -5.62
N ILE A 42 1.82 -1.44 -5.85
CA ILE A 42 0.53 -1.47 -6.51
C ILE A 42 -0.54 -1.82 -5.48
N PHE A 43 -1.52 -0.93 -5.38
CA PHE A 43 -2.70 -1.13 -4.55
C PHE A 43 -3.97 -1.06 -5.39
N SER A 44 -5.05 -1.68 -4.92
CA SER A 44 -6.37 -1.59 -5.51
C SER A 44 -7.40 -1.09 -4.50
N ARG A 45 -8.37 -0.30 -4.96
CA ARG A 45 -9.58 0.03 -4.20
C ARG A 45 -10.70 -0.93 -4.55
N ALA A 46 -11.69 -1.04 -3.66
CA ALA A 46 -12.89 -1.85 -3.87
C ALA A 46 -13.67 -1.52 -5.16
N ASN A 47 -13.53 -0.29 -5.69
CA ASN A 47 -14.13 0.14 -6.95
C ASN A 47 -13.27 -0.13 -8.20
N GLY A 48 -12.21 -0.93 -8.08
CA GLY A 48 -11.32 -1.28 -9.19
C GLY A 48 -10.26 -0.22 -9.54
N ILE A 49 -10.18 0.90 -8.81
CA ILE A 49 -9.13 1.89 -9.03
C ILE A 49 -7.78 1.33 -8.59
N ILE A 50 -6.80 1.37 -9.49
CA ILE A 50 -5.40 1.02 -9.20
C ILE A 50 -4.64 2.26 -8.76
N ILE A 51 -3.90 2.13 -7.66
CA ILE A 51 -3.04 3.16 -7.10
C ILE A 51 -1.60 2.66 -7.18
N ARG A 52 -0.70 3.51 -7.67
CA ARG A 52 0.73 3.23 -7.79
C ARG A 52 1.49 4.21 -6.92
N ILE A 53 2.29 3.73 -5.98
CA ILE A 53 3.02 4.55 -5.04
C ILE A 53 4.49 4.14 -5.04
N ASN A 54 5.39 5.09 -5.27
CA ASN A 54 6.81 4.88 -5.05
C ASN A 54 7.04 4.75 -3.53
N PRO A 55 7.65 3.67 -3.03
CA PRO A 55 7.94 3.50 -1.61
C PRO A 55 8.66 4.69 -0.98
N SER A 56 9.50 5.41 -1.75
CA SER A 56 10.22 6.59 -1.25
C SER A 56 9.32 7.76 -0.85
N TYR A 57 8.05 7.74 -1.26
CA TYR A 57 7.06 8.77 -0.89
C TYR A 57 6.18 8.32 0.26
N ILE A 58 6.36 7.13 0.80
CA ILE A 58 5.53 6.63 1.89
C ILE A 58 6.09 7.10 3.21
N GLU A 59 5.24 7.74 3.99
CA GLU A 59 5.53 8.17 5.34
C GLU A 59 5.09 7.12 6.35
N SER A 60 3.88 6.55 6.17
CA SER A 60 3.38 5.45 7.01
C SER A 60 2.45 4.51 6.24
N ILE A 61 2.40 3.27 6.72
CA ILE A 61 1.44 2.23 6.30
C ILE A 61 0.95 1.52 7.54
N GLU A 62 -0.36 1.42 7.67
CA GLU A 62 -1.02 0.77 8.79
C GLU A 62 -2.07 -0.19 8.27
N ASP A 63 -2.20 -1.35 8.91
CA ASP A 63 -3.30 -2.27 8.62
C ASP A 63 -4.63 -1.56 8.90
N ALA A 64 -5.53 -1.58 7.93
CA ALA A 64 -6.89 -1.13 8.15
C ALA A 64 -7.59 -2.25 8.94
N ILE A 65 -7.65 -2.10 10.25
CA ILE A 65 -8.45 -2.99 11.10
C ILE A 65 -9.91 -2.86 10.64
N VAL A 66 -10.37 -3.81 9.85
CA VAL A 66 -11.81 -3.99 9.62
C VAL A 66 -12.34 -4.62 10.89
N GLN A 67 -12.89 -3.80 11.79
CA GLN A 67 -13.67 -4.33 12.91
C GLN A 67 -14.82 -5.15 12.30
N ALA A 68 -14.70 -6.48 12.39
CA ALA A 68 -15.83 -7.37 12.19
C ALA A 68 -16.79 -7.11 13.36
N ASN A 69 -17.87 -6.38 13.09
CA ASN A 69 -19.03 -6.31 13.97
C ASN A 69 -19.77 -7.64 13.99
#